data_AF-A0A6M0D7A6-F1
#
_entry.id   AF-A0A6M0D7A6-F1
#
_cell.length_a   1.000
_cell.length_b   1.000
_cell.length_c   1.000
_cell.angle_alpha   90.00
_cell.angle_beta   90.00
_cell.angle_gamma   90.00
#
_symmetry.space_group_name_H-M   'P 1'
#
loop_
_entity.id
_entity.type
_entity.pdbx_description
1 polymer ?
#
loop_
_entity_poly.entity_id
_entity_poly.type
_entity_poly.pdbx_seq_one_letter_code
_entity_poly.pdbx_strand_id
1 'polypeptide(L)'
;MGLTEVPAGFLGRFSHLRWLSISGNRLARLPDAIANLSRLTKLHLKHNAIVLDAAANSLLASLVELKVLDLEGNPLGTLPNVAPLTQLRGLMLRRTGIDGWPPGVFELQQLEVLDLRENHIRHIPQSVLEPAGEHEAAVRNVNAATYLHGNPLEAESRARLRTYRAQTGLNLGIAPVLRMAHRAPEANPSLDWLVGLSAEQTAQRQAVWAALVAEPQAGDLFRLLHDLRDSADFKKGYAQLQARVWALLQAASEDSELRETLFEQAAHPQTCADGAVMVFSQLEVRLLVRNALAQATQGAAQRNLMTLAQGLFRLDRLESFALQDIRARLAKGEYVDEVEVRLAYRVGLADALALPGQPRRMIFQHFSGVTQADLDLAKAQVLLAEHQGR
;
A
#
# COMPACT_ATOMS: atom_id res chain seq x y z
N MET A 1 -19.46 -2.93 -14.77
CA MET A 1 -20.87 -3.04 -15.26
C MET A 1 -21.60 -1.71 -15.27
N GLY A 2 -21.16 -0.69 -14.52
CA GLY A 2 -21.74 0.65 -14.60
C GLY A 2 -23.11 0.77 -13.93
N LEU A 3 -23.42 -0.11 -12.98
CA LEU A 3 -24.70 -0.14 -12.27
C LEU A 3 -24.91 1.16 -11.49
N THR A 4 -26.05 1.84 -11.69
CA THR A 4 -26.43 3.05 -10.95
C THR A 4 -27.25 2.74 -9.69
N GLU A 5 -27.90 1.59 -9.67
CA GLU A 5 -28.63 1.07 -8.52
C GLU A 5 -28.62 -0.46 -8.52
N VAL A 6 -28.91 -1.05 -7.36
CA VAL A 6 -29.14 -2.49 -7.23
C VAL A 6 -30.66 -2.73 -7.27
N PRO A 7 -31.18 -3.63 -8.12
CA PRO A 7 -32.61 -3.89 -8.21
C PRO A 7 -33.24 -4.20 -6.86
N ALA A 8 -34.38 -3.57 -6.60
CA ALA A 8 -35.12 -3.74 -5.36
C ALA A 8 -35.41 -5.23 -5.09
N GLY A 9 -35.13 -5.67 -3.86
CA GLY A 9 -35.34 -7.06 -3.42
C GLY A 9 -34.32 -8.09 -3.92
N PHE A 10 -33.39 -7.75 -4.82
CA PHE A 10 -32.35 -8.69 -5.28
C PHE A 10 -31.48 -9.16 -4.12
N LEU A 11 -30.89 -8.22 -3.37
CA LEU A 11 -30.05 -8.55 -2.21
C LEU A 11 -30.85 -9.20 -1.08
N GLY A 12 -32.14 -8.87 -0.95
CA GLY A 12 -33.02 -9.45 0.06
C GLY A 12 -33.19 -10.97 -0.05
N ARG A 13 -32.90 -11.57 -1.21
CA ARG A 13 -32.95 -13.03 -1.42
C ARG A 13 -31.73 -13.76 -0.83
N PHE A 14 -30.68 -13.03 -0.43
CA PHE A 14 -29.42 -13.58 0.05
C PHE A 14 -29.23 -13.26 1.54
N SER A 15 -30.20 -13.59 2.40
CA SER A 15 -30.18 -13.29 3.84
C SER A 15 -29.01 -13.88 4.62
N HIS A 16 -28.30 -14.85 4.05
CA HIS A 16 -27.11 -15.50 4.64
C HIS A 16 -25.79 -14.98 4.07
N LEU A 17 -25.82 -13.92 3.26
CA LEU A 17 -24.64 -13.38 2.61
C LEU A 17 -23.62 -12.88 3.64
N ARG A 18 -22.36 -13.31 3.50
CA ARG A 18 -21.25 -12.90 4.36
C ARG A 18 -20.28 -11.93 3.70
N TRP A 19 -20.20 -11.95 2.38
CA TRP A 19 -19.34 -11.08 1.58
C TRP A 19 -20.14 -10.54 0.40
N LEU A 20 -20.22 -9.22 0.32
CA LEU A 20 -20.79 -8.49 -0.82
C LEU A 20 -19.71 -7.58 -1.44
N SER A 21 -19.54 -7.68 -2.75
CA SER A 21 -18.71 -6.75 -3.53
C SER A 21 -19.53 -6.20 -4.69
N ILE A 22 -19.70 -4.88 -4.74
CA ILE A 22 -20.36 -4.15 -5.85
C ILE A 22 -19.44 -3.00 -6.32
N SER A 23 -18.14 -3.22 -6.23
CA SER A 23 -17.10 -2.27 -6.58
C SER A 23 -17.07 -1.93 -8.08
N GLY A 24 -16.57 -0.75 -8.45
CA GLY A 24 -16.39 -0.35 -9.84
C GLY A 24 -17.70 -0.13 -10.61
N ASN A 25 -18.69 0.44 -9.95
CA ASN A 25 -19.99 0.78 -10.54
C ASN A 25 -20.27 2.30 -10.39
N ARG A 26 -21.53 2.70 -10.47
CA ARG A 26 -21.98 4.10 -10.42
C ARG A 26 -23.06 4.30 -9.37
N LEU A 27 -23.04 3.49 -8.31
CA LEU A 27 -24.02 3.57 -7.23
C LEU A 27 -23.92 4.94 -6.55
N ALA A 28 -25.01 5.70 -6.53
CA ALA A 28 -25.06 7.01 -5.87
C ALA A 28 -25.40 6.91 -4.37
N ARG A 29 -25.95 5.76 -3.94
CA ARG A 29 -26.43 5.50 -2.59
C ARG A 29 -26.20 4.05 -2.20
N LEU A 30 -26.23 3.77 -0.90
CA LEU A 30 -26.28 2.40 -0.40
C LEU A 30 -27.64 1.78 -0.73
N PRO A 31 -27.69 0.52 -1.22
CA PRO A 31 -28.95 -0.19 -1.37
C PRO A 31 -29.61 -0.46 -0.02
N ASP A 32 -30.87 -0.03 0.16
CA ASP A 32 -31.65 -0.22 1.40
C ASP A 32 -31.70 -1.69 1.85
N ALA A 33 -31.70 -2.61 0.89
CA ALA A 33 -31.74 -4.05 1.14
C ALA A 33 -30.49 -4.58 1.91
N ILE A 34 -29.39 -3.82 1.98
CA ILE A 34 -28.23 -4.18 2.79
C ILE A 34 -28.60 -4.22 4.28
N ALA A 35 -29.58 -3.45 4.75
CA ALA A 35 -30.06 -3.50 6.14
C ALA A 35 -30.54 -4.90 6.57
N ASN A 36 -30.97 -5.73 5.61
CA ASN A 36 -31.44 -7.10 5.88
C ASN A 36 -30.30 -8.13 5.89
N LEU A 37 -29.06 -7.73 5.60
CA LEU A 37 -27.89 -8.59 5.53
C LEU A 37 -27.15 -8.62 6.88
N SER A 38 -27.84 -9.01 7.95
CA SER A 38 -27.30 -8.97 9.32
C SER A 38 -26.08 -9.86 9.56
N ARG A 39 -25.79 -10.81 8.65
CA ARG A 39 -24.61 -11.70 8.70
C ARG A 39 -23.45 -11.22 7.83
N LEU A 40 -23.54 -10.02 7.27
CA LEU A 40 -22.52 -9.49 6.38
C LEU A 40 -21.26 -9.14 7.16
N THR A 41 -20.13 -9.74 6.76
CA THR A 41 -18.82 -9.57 7.39
C THR A 41 -17.86 -8.74 6.53
N LYS A 42 -18.08 -8.69 5.21
CA LYS A 42 -17.28 -7.92 4.27
C LYS A 42 -18.18 -7.18 3.30
N LEU A 43 -18.01 -5.87 3.22
CA LEU A 43 -18.73 -5.00 2.29
C LEU A 43 -17.72 -4.17 1.49
N HIS A 44 -17.63 -4.46 0.18
CA HIS A 44 -16.79 -3.73 -0.75
C HIS A 44 -17.63 -2.94 -1.74
N LEU A 45 -17.45 -1.62 -1.72
CA LEU A 45 -18.18 -0.66 -2.54
C LEU A 45 -17.22 0.34 -3.21
N LYS A 46 -15.92 0.01 -3.31
CA LYS A 46 -14.90 0.90 -3.88
C LYS A 46 -15.25 1.36 -5.29
N HIS A 47 -14.85 2.59 -5.63
CA HIS A 47 -15.05 3.22 -6.93
C HIS A 47 -16.52 3.18 -7.39
N ASN A 48 -17.38 3.78 -6.58
CA ASN A 48 -18.76 4.12 -6.92
C ASN A 48 -18.95 5.65 -6.78
N ALA A 49 -20.19 6.13 -6.72
CA ALA A 49 -20.54 7.53 -6.55
C ALA A 49 -21.33 7.76 -5.24
N ILE A 50 -21.09 6.94 -4.21
CA ILE A 50 -21.90 6.91 -2.99
C ILE A 50 -21.69 8.18 -2.17
N VAL A 51 -22.80 8.83 -1.83
CA VAL A 51 -22.87 9.93 -0.84
C VAL A 51 -23.57 9.42 0.41
N LEU A 52 -23.05 9.72 1.59
CA LEU A 52 -23.64 9.35 2.87
C LEU A 52 -24.52 10.49 3.39
N ASP A 53 -25.81 10.20 3.50
CA ASP A 53 -26.75 10.97 4.31
C ASP A 53 -26.97 10.29 5.68
N ALA A 54 -27.87 10.84 6.50
CA ALA A 54 -28.17 10.29 7.83
C ALA A 54 -28.78 8.87 7.77
N ALA A 55 -29.55 8.56 6.74
CA ALA A 55 -30.19 7.26 6.57
C ALA A 55 -29.14 6.20 6.17
N ALA A 56 -28.27 6.51 5.21
CA ALA A 56 -27.16 5.68 4.80
C ALA A 56 -26.19 5.40 5.97
N ASN A 57 -25.90 6.41 6.79
CA ASN A 57 -25.11 6.24 8.01
C ASN A 57 -25.77 5.30 9.01
N SER A 58 -27.07 5.46 9.25
CA SER A 58 -27.83 4.58 10.14
C SER A 58 -27.87 3.14 9.62
N LEU A 59 -27.97 2.98 8.30
CA LEU A 59 -27.92 1.68 7.65
C LEU A 59 -26.54 1.03 7.84
N LEU A 60 -25.44 1.73 7.58
CA LEU A 60 -24.09 1.20 7.80
C LEU A 60 -23.90 0.79 9.27
N ALA A 61 -24.33 1.65 10.20
CA ALA A 61 -24.27 1.41 11.63
C ALA A 61 -25.05 0.16 12.09
N SER A 62 -26.05 -0.30 11.31
CA SER A 62 -26.81 -1.52 11.63
C SER A 62 -26.06 -2.82 11.34
N LEU A 63 -24.97 -2.77 10.56
CA LEU A 63 -24.22 -3.94 10.09
C LEU A 63 -23.13 -4.37 11.11
N VAL A 64 -23.55 -4.65 12.34
CA VAL A 64 -22.66 -4.85 13.50
C VAL A 64 -21.66 -6.02 13.38
N GLU A 65 -21.92 -6.97 12.48
CA GLU A 65 -21.03 -8.12 12.19
C GLU A 65 -19.93 -7.79 11.17
N LEU A 66 -19.87 -6.56 10.65
CA LEU A 66 -18.87 -6.15 9.68
C LEU A 66 -17.46 -6.21 10.26
N LYS A 67 -16.57 -6.86 9.51
CA LYS A 67 -15.13 -6.95 9.76
C LYS A 67 -14.33 -6.13 8.76
N VAL A 68 -14.83 -5.97 7.54
CA VAL A 68 -14.21 -5.13 6.51
C VAL A 68 -15.25 -4.25 5.85
N LEU A 69 -15.01 -2.95 5.88
CA LEU A 69 -15.79 -1.94 5.16
C LEU A 69 -14.85 -1.18 4.22
N ASP A 70 -15.12 -1.28 2.93
CA ASP A 70 -14.34 -0.63 1.88
C ASP A 70 -15.24 0.30 1.05
N LEU A 71 -15.05 1.60 1.26
CA LEU A 71 -15.76 2.69 0.59
C LEU A 71 -14.80 3.54 -0.27
N GLU A 72 -13.61 3.04 -0.57
CA GLU A 72 -12.58 3.78 -1.29
C GLU A 72 -13.11 4.46 -2.57
N GLY A 73 -12.72 5.71 -2.80
CA GLY A 73 -13.04 6.42 -4.04
C GLY A 73 -14.52 6.79 -4.21
N ASN A 74 -15.30 6.86 -3.13
CA ASN A 74 -16.68 7.37 -3.14
C ASN A 74 -16.74 8.79 -2.57
N PRO A 75 -17.52 9.72 -3.14
CA PRO A 75 -17.68 11.07 -2.61
C PRO A 75 -18.60 11.11 -1.38
N LEU A 76 -18.19 10.51 -0.26
CA LEU A 76 -19.07 10.26 0.89
C LEU A 76 -19.72 11.54 1.44
N GLY A 77 -19.03 12.68 1.37
CA GLY A 77 -19.52 13.98 1.82
C GLY A 77 -19.60 14.13 3.34
N THR A 78 -20.05 13.09 4.06
CA THR A 78 -20.04 13.00 5.52
C THR A 78 -19.21 11.81 6.00
N LEU A 79 -18.76 11.87 7.26
CA LEU A 79 -18.01 10.79 7.89
C LEU A 79 -18.92 9.60 8.19
N PRO A 80 -18.51 8.36 7.88
CA PRO A 80 -19.26 7.18 8.28
C PRO A 80 -19.24 7.01 9.80
N ASN A 81 -20.40 6.82 10.43
CA ASN A 81 -20.43 6.46 11.86
C ASN A 81 -20.09 4.97 12.02
N VAL A 82 -18.96 4.68 12.66
CA VAL A 82 -18.46 3.31 12.84
C VAL A 82 -18.49 2.83 14.28
N ALA A 83 -18.96 3.65 15.23
CA ALA A 83 -19.03 3.28 16.66
C ALA A 83 -19.68 1.91 16.91
N PRO A 84 -20.80 1.55 16.23
CA PRO A 84 -21.45 0.25 16.48
C PRO A 84 -20.71 -0.95 15.87
N LEU A 85 -19.73 -0.72 14.97
CA LEU A 85 -19.06 -1.75 14.19
C LEU A 85 -17.87 -2.36 14.94
N THR A 86 -18.10 -2.81 16.17
CA THR A 86 -17.03 -3.24 17.11
C THR A 86 -16.16 -4.42 16.61
N GLN A 87 -16.62 -5.17 15.61
CA GLN A 87 -15.89 -6.27 14.98
C GLN A 87 -15.00 -5.83 13.80
N LEU A 88 -14.98 -4.53 13.48
CA LEU A 88 -14.29 -4.00 12.32
C LEU A 88 -12.77 -4.12 12.48
N ARG A 89 -12.13 -4.71 11.46
CA ARG A 89 -10.69 -4.90 11.35
C ARG A 89 -10.08 -4.07 10.24
N GLY A 90 -10.82 -3.84 9.16
CA GLY A 90 -10.40 -3.01 8.04
C GLY A 90 -11.43 -1.95 7.70
N LEU A 91 -11.01 -0.69 7.72
CA LEU A 91 -11.80 0.46 7.29
C LEU A 91 -11.05 1.21 6.19
N MET A 92 -11.51 1.07 4.94
CA MET A 92 -10.90 1.72 3.78
C MET A 92 -11.73 2.93 3.34
N LEU A 93 -11.21 4.13 3.62
CA LEU A 93 -11.84 5.42 3.32
C LEU A 93 -10.92 6.29 2.47
N ARG A 94 -10.03 5.69 1.69
CA ARG A 94 -9.15 6.43 0.81
C ARG A 94 -9.93 7.19 -0.26
N ARG A 95 -9.53 8.43 -0.57
CA ARG A 95 -10.15 9.28 -1.61
C ARG A 95 -11.67 9.41 -1.48
N THR A 96 -12.16 9.51 -0.25
CA THR A 96 -13.59 9.68 0.01
C THR A 96 -14.05 11.13 0.19
N GLY A 97 -13.11 12.08 0.21
CA GLY A 97 -13.38 13.50 0.40
C GLY A 97 -13.71 13.88 1.85
N ILE A 98 -13.50 12.98 2.80
CA ILE A 98 -13.72 13.25 4.23
C ILE A 98 -12.67 14.22 4.78
N ASP A 99 -12.99 14.93 5.86
CA ASP A 99 -12.16 15.99 6.44
C ASP A 99 -11.75 15.71 7.90
N GLY A 100 -12.14 14.58 8.46
CA GLY A 100 -11.80 14.17 9.83
C GLY A 100 -11.77 12.65 10.04
N TRP A 101 -11.74 12.25 11.32
CA TRP A 101 -11.79 10.85 11.73
C TRP A 101 -13.25 10.39 11.85
N PRO A 102 -13.59 9.17 11.40
CA PRO A 102 -14.92 8.59 11.59
C PRO A 102 -15.33 8.57 13.07
N PRO A 103 -16.56 8.99 13.43
CA PRO A 103 -17.07 8.85 14.79
C PRO A 103 -17.00 7.40 15.28
N GLY A 104 -16.50 7.20 16.51
CA GLY A 104 -16.35 5.88 17.14
C GLY A 104 -15.13 5.07 16.69
N VAL A 105 -14.29 5.58 15.78
CA VAL A 105 -13.13 4.80 15.27
C VAL A 105 -12.14 4.39 16.36
N PHE A 106 -12.01 5.18 17.43
CA PHE A 106 -11.12 4.88 18.56
C PHE A 106 -11.69 3.84 19.54
N GLU A 107 -12.96 3.44 19.38
CA GLU A 107 -13.60 2.37 20.15
C GLU A 107 -13.36 0.99 19.50
N LEU A 108 -12.83 0.96 18.28
CA LEU A 108 -12.61 -0.24 17.48
C LEU A 108 -11.33 -0.98 17.91
N GLN A 109 -11.43 -1.79 18.97
CA GLN A 109 -10.30 -2.51 19.56
C GLN A 109 -9.63 -3.53 18.62
N GLN A 110 -10.35 -4.02 17.62
CA GLN A 110 -9.83 -5.01 16.65
C GLN A 110 -9.35 -4.39 15.33
N LEU A 111 -9.27 -3.06 15.25
CA LEU A 111 -8.91 -2.40 13.99
C LEU A 111 -7.44 -2.67 13.65
N GLU A 112 -7.22 -3.35 12.53
CA GLU A 112 -5.91 -3.72 12.00
C GLU A 112 -5.45 -2.72 10.91
N VAL A 113 -6.41 -2.12 10.18
CA VAL A 113 -6.15 -1.14 9.13
C VAL A 113 -7.22 -0.04 9.13
N LEU A 114 -6.76 1.21 9.22
CA LEU A 114 -7.54 2.42 9.01
C LEU A 114 -6.91 3.25 7.90
N ASP A 115 -7.50 3.22 6.71
CA ASP A 115 -7.00 3.96 5.57
C ASP A 115 -7.77 5.26 5.36
N LEU A 116 -7.13 6.38 5.69
CA LEU A 116 -7.65 7.74 5.54
C LEU A 116 -6.89 8.52 4.45
N ARG A 117 -6.12 7.84 3.60
CA ARG A 117 -5.24 8.48 2.61
C ARG A 117 -6.01 9.32 1.59
N GLU A 118 -5.33 10.35 1.07
CA GLU A 118 -5.83 11.17 -0.05
C GLU A 118 -7.24 11.75 0.16
N ASN A 119 -7.50 12.24 1.36
CA ASN A 119 -8.72 12.91 1.74
C ASN A 119 -8.49 14.43 1.92
N HIS A 120 -9.42 15.12 2.56
CA HIS A 120 -9.38 16.56 2.82
C HIS A 120 -9.08 16.88 4.29
N ILE A 121 -8.44 15.95 5.01
CA ILE A 121 -8.09 16.13 6.43
C ILE A 121 -6.99 17.19 6.53
N ARG A 122 -7.29 18.30 7.20
CA ARG A 122 -6.35 19.42 7.41
C ARG A 122 -5.69 19.40 8.78
N HIS A 123 -6.42 18.92 9.79
CA HIS A 123 -5.99 18.93 11.17
C HIS A 123 -6.03 17.52 11.77
N ILE A 124 -4.98 17.14 12.49
CA ILE A 124 -4.98 15.94 13.33
C ILE A 124 -5.40 16.39 14.74
N PRO A 125 -6.54 15.95 15.30
CA PRO A 125 -6.99 16.40 16.61
C PRO A 125 -5.95 16.12 17.70
N GLN A 126 -5.90 16.98 18.72
CA GLN A 126 -4.97 16.79 19.85
C GLN A 126 -5.20 15.44 20.54
N SER A 127 -6.45 15.00 20.69
CA SER A 127 -6.79 13.69 21.26
C SER A 127 -6.20 12.49 20.52
N VAL A 128 -5.81 12.66 19.25
CA VAL A 128 -5.14 11.62 18.45
C VAL A 128 -3.65 11.56 18.74
N LEU A 129 -3.00 12.72 18.96
CA LEU A 129 -1.55 12.82 19.15
C LEU A 129 -1.13 12.88 20.61
N GLU A 130 -2.02 13.31 21.49
CA GLU A 130 -1.81 13.45 22.93
C GLU A 130 -3.00 12.81 23.66
N PRO A 131 -3.25 11.49 23.46
CA PRO A 131 -4.35 10.84 24.15
C PRO A 131 -4.03 10.75 25.65
N ALA A 132 -5.05 10.92 26.49
CA ALA A 132 -4.92 10.93 27.94
C ALA A 132 -5.95 10.01 28.61
N GLY A 133 -5.59 9.48 29.79
CA GLY A 133 -6.46 8.65 30.61
C GLY A 133 -6.69 7.25 30.03
N GLU A 134 -7.86 6.66 30.32
CA GLU A 134 -8.17 5.25 30.01
C GLU A 134 -8.22 4.94 28.50
N HIS A 135 -8.39 5.96 27.64
CA HIS A 135 -8.48 5.80 26.19
C HIS A 135 -7.12 5.80 25.48
N GLU A 136 -6.02 6.02 26.20
CA GLU A 136 -4.69 6.13 25.61
C GLU A 136 -4.27 4.90 24.81
N ALA A 137 -4.44 3.70 25.38
CA ALA A 137 -4.06 2.47 24.72
C ALA A 137 -4.87 2.22 23.44
N ALA A 138 -6.18 2.50 23.49
CA ALA A 138 -7.08 2.34 22.35
C ALA A 138 -6.71 3.29 21.19
N VAL A 139 -6.46 4.56 21.50
CA VAL A 139 -6.02 5.54 20.50
C VAL A 139 -4.67 5.16 19.89
N ARG A 140 -3.70 4.75 20.71
CA ARG A 140 -2.38 4.30 20.21
C ARG A 140 -2.48 3.09 19.29
N ASN A 141 -3.36 2.12 19.61
CA ASN A 141 -3.59 0.96 18.77
C ASN A 141 -4.14 1.36 17.40
N VAL A 142 -5.19 2.20 17.38
CA VAL A 142 -5.77 2.71 16.12
C VAL A 142 -4.75 3.54 15.34
N ASN A 143 -3.94 4.36 16.02
CA ASN A 143 -2.88 5.14 15.38
C ASN A 143 -1.82 4.26 14.71
N ALA A 144 -1.47 3.11 15.29
CA ALA A 144 -0.55 2.16 14.68
C ALA A 144 -1.13 1.53 13.39
N ALA A 145 -2.45 1.42 13.31
CA ALA A 145 -3.18 0.94 12.13
C ALA A 145 -3.55 2.06 11.13
N THR A 146 -3.25 3.33 11.42
CA THR A 146 -3.74 4.47 10.63
C THR A 146 -2.76 4.87 9.51
N TYR A 147 -3.31 5.12 8.33
CA TYR A 147 -2.60 5.68 7.17
C TYR A 147 -3.24 7.00 6.72
N LEU A 148 -2.49 8.11 6.77
CA LEU A 148 -3.01 9.47 6.60
C LEU A 148 -2.29 10.29 5.50
N HIS A 149 -1.31 9.73 4.79
CA HIS A 149 -0.61 10.50 3.75
C HIS A 149 -1.53 10.89 2.58
N GLY A 150 -1.10 11.90 1.81
CA GLY A 150 -1.91 12.47 0.72
C GLY A 150 -3.01 13.43 1.20
N ASN A 151 -3.11 13.69 2.50
CA ASN A 151 -3.99 14.71 3.07
C ASN A 151 -3.32 16.10 3.12
N PRO A 152 -4.08 17.20 2.93
CA PRO A 152 -3.57 18.57 3.00
C PRO A 152 -3.37 19.04 4.44
N LEU A 153 -2.57 18.30 5.22
CA LEU A 153 -2.30 18.61 6.62
C LEU A 153 -1.55 19.94 6.76
N GLU A 154 -2.03 20.76 7.69
CA GLU A 154 -1.42 22.05 8.01
C GLU A 154 -0.09 21.91 8.76
N ALA A 155 0.70 22.99 8.75
CA ALA A 155 2.02 23.04 9.36
C ALA A 155 1.99 22.70 10.86
N GLU A 156 0.98 23.15 11.59
CA GLU A 156 0.83 22.85 13.03
C GLU A 156 0.62 21.35 13.27
N SER A 157 -0.30 20.72 12.54
CA SER A 157 -0.55 19.27 12.66
C SER A 157 0.67 18.45 12.29
N ARG A 158 1.42 18.87 11.25
CA ARG A 158 2.71 18.25 10.90
C ARG A 158 3.75 18.43 12.00
N ALA A 159 3.80 19.59 12.66
CA ALA A 159 4.72 19.83 13.77
C ALA A 159 4.40 18.93 14.97
N ARG A 160 3.13 18.86 15.38
CA ARG A 160 2.69 17.95 16.46
C ARG A 160 2.94 16.49 16.12
N LEU A 161 2.67 16.07 14.88
CA LEU A 161 2.94 14.71 14.43
C LEU A 161 4.43 14.36 14.52
N ARG A 162 5.34 15.30 14.22
CA ARG A 162 6.79 15.09 14.42
C ARG A 162 7.13 14.85 15.88
N THR A 163 6.56 15.62 16.80
CA THR A 163 6.74 15.43 18.25
C THR A 163 6.18 14.09 18.71
N TYR A 164 4.94 13.78 18.34
CA TYR A 164 4.29 12.50 18.66
C TYR A 164 5.11 11.31 18.17
N ARG A 165 5.63 11.40 16.95
CA ARG A 165 6.51 10.37 16.40
C ARG A 165 7.81 10.24 17.17
N ALA A 166 8.43 11.34 17.57
CA ALA A 166 9.66 11.30 18.37
C ALA A 166 9.43 10.62 19.73
N GLN A 167 8.23 10.73 20.29
CA GLN A 167 7.87 10.13 21.58
C GLN A 167 7.41 8.67 21.47
N THR A 168 6.72 8.30 20.40
CA THR A 168 6.00 7.01 20.30
C THR A 168 6.51 6.08 19.20
N GLY A 169 7.31 6.59 18.26
CA GLY A 169 7.69 5.90 17.03
C GLY A 169 6.60 5.86 15.95
N LEU A 170 5.34 6.13 16.31
CA LEU A 170 4.20 6.06 15.39
C LEU A 170 4.11 7.29 14.48
N ASN A 171 3.76 7.08 13.22
CA ASN A 171 3.78 8.14 12.20
C ASN A 171 2.46 8.30 11.43
N LEU A 172 1.40 7.57 11.79
CA LEU A 172 0.09 7.59 11.11
C LEU A 172 0.22 7.36 9.58
N GLY A 173 1.20 6.56 9.15
CA GLY A 173 1.50 6.32 7.74
C GLY A 173 2.05 7.54 7.00
N ILE A 174 2.55 8.57 7.71
CA ILE A 174 3.21 9.75 7.14
C ILE A 174 4.71 9.67 7.43
N ALA A 175 5.48 9.36 6.39
CA ALA A 175 6.93 9.25 6.48
C ALA A 175 7.61 10.62 6.75
N PRO A 176 8.84 10.67 7.33
CA PRO A 176 9.53 11.93 7.63
C PRO A 176 9.78 12.73 6.34
N VAL A 177 9.93 14.05 6.47
CA VAL A 177 10.14 15.04 5.39
C VAL A 177 11.32 14.75 4.45
N LEU A 178 12.25 13.83 4.80
CA LEU A 178 13.24 13.30 3.85
C LEU A 178 12.59 12.49 2.70
N ARG A 179 11.35 12.04 2.90
CA ARG A 179 10.48 11.42 1.90
C ARG A 179 9.51 12.48 1.42
N MET A 180 9.65 12.85 0.14
CA MET A 180 8.73 13.78 -0.50
C MET A 180 7.31 13.22 -0.36
N ALA A 181 6.38 14.07 0.07
CA ALA A 181 4.97 13.75 0.00
C ALA A 181 4.63 13.36 -1.44
N HIS A 182 3.88 12.27 -1.62
CA HIS A 182 3.35 11.86 -2.91
C HIS A 182 2.79 13.09 -3.65
N ARG A 183 3.45 13.49 -4.74
CA ARG A 183 3.03 14.67 -5.50
C ARG A 183 1.79 14.29 -6.31
N ALA A 184 0.85 15.22 -6.44
CA ALA A 184 -0.28 15.03 -7.35
C ALA A 184 0.27 14.72 -8.76
N PRO A 185 -0.29 13.74 -9.49
CA PRO A 185 0.20 13.40 -10.81
C PRO A 185 0.10 14.63 -11.73
N GLU A 186 1.24 15.06 -12.26
CA GLU A 186 1.33 16.10 -13.29
C GLU A 186 0.69 15.62 -14.61
N ALA A 187 0.33 16.55 -15.48
CA ALA A 187 -0.49 16.32 -16.67
C ALA A 187 0.15 15.41 -17.76
N ASN A 188 1.45 15.09 -17.69
CA ASN A 188 2.08 14.17 -18.64
C ASN A 188 3.29 13.39 -18.07
N PRO A 189 3.06 12.41 -17.17
CA PRO A 189 4.14 11.69 -16.46
C PRO A 189 4.90 10.69 -17.34
N SER A 190 4.47 10.44 -18.58
CA SER A 190 5.12 9.45 -19.46
C SER A 190 6.44 9.94 -20.05
N LEU A 191 6.64 11.25 -20.23
CA LEU A 191 7.82 11.79 -20.93
C LEU A 191 9.13 11.40 -20.23
N ASP A 192 9.15 11.43 -18.90
CA ASP A 192 10.32 11.06 -18.11
C ASP A 192 10.70 9.59 -18.25
N TRP A 193 9.76 8.72 -18.64
CA TRP A 193 9.99 7.28 -18.83
C TRP A 193 10.29 6.89 -20.28
N LEU A 194 10.26 7.86 -21.21
CA LEU A 194 10.48 7.67 -22.64
C LEU A 194 11.84 8.19 -23.13
N VAL A 195 12.65 8.78 -22.25
CA VAL A 195 13.97 9.33 -22.60
C VAL A 195 14.88 8.23 -23.16
N GLY A 196 15.55 8.52 -24.28
CA GLY A 196 16.56 7.64 -24.88
C GLY A 196 16.01 6.53 -25.79
N LEU A 197 14.72 6.55 -26.13
CA LEU A 197 14.06 5.55 -26.99
C LEU A 197 13.93 6.01 -28.44
N SER A 198 13.82 5.06 -29.36
CA SER A 198 13.49 5.37 -30.77
C SER A 198 12.05 5.86 -30.91
N ALA A 199 11.72 6.49 -32.04
CA ALA A 199 10.36 6.95 -32.32
C ALA A 199 9.33 5.80 -32.30
N GLU A 200 9.70 4.63 -32.82
CA GLU A 200 8.87 3.43 -32.83
C GLU A 200 8.64 2.90 -31.41
N GLN A 201 9.71 2.77 -30.62
CA GLN A 201 9.62 2.34 -29.22
C GLN A 201 8.79 3.31 -28.38
N THR A 202 8.91 4.61 -28.67
CA THR A 202 8.15 5.66 -28.01
C THR A 202 6.66 5.51 -28.30
N ALA A 203 6.28 5.32 -29.57
CA ALA A 203 4.89 5.12 -29.95
C ALA A 203 4.28 3.87 -29.30
N GLN A 204 5.01 2.75 -29.31
CA GLN A 204 4.55 1.51 -28.68
C GLN A 204 4.33 1.69 -27.17
N ARG A 205 5.31 2.28 -26.47
CA ARG A 205 5.24 2.49 -25.02
C ARG A 205 4.19 3.51 -24.61
N GLN A 206 3.95 4.54 -25.43
CA GLN A 206 2.85 5.48 -25.23
C GLN A 206 1.49 4.78 -25.34
N ALA A 207 1.31 3.86 -26.29
CA ALA A 207 0.07 3.09 -26.41
C ALA A 207 -0.18 2.20 -25.17
N VAL A 208 0.86 1.49 -24.70
CA VAL A 208 0.80 0.68 -23.46
C VAL A 208 0.45 1.55 -22.25
N TRP A 209 1.13 2.69 -22.11
CA TRP A 209 0.87 3.64 -21.03
C TRP A 209 -0.58 4.15 -21.04
N ALA A 210 -1.08 4.58 -22.21
CA ALA A 210 -2.43 5.09 -22.36
C ALA A 210 -3.49 4.03 -22.03
N ALA A 211 -3.28 2.78 -22.47
CA ALA A 211 -4.17 1.67 -22.16
C ALA A 211 -4.25 1.40 -20.64
N LEU A 212 -3.11 1.39 -19.96
CA LEU A 212 -3.05 1.15 -18.52
C LEU A 212 -3.60 2.32 -17.71
N VAL A 213 -3.35 3.57 -18.09
CA VAL A 213 -3.89 4.76 -17.38
C VAL A 213 -5.42 4.82 -17.45
N ALA A 214 -6.02 4.30 -18.52
CA ALA A 214 -7.48 4.25 -18.67
C ALA A 214 -8.16 3.27 -17.70
N GLU A 215 -7.41 2.37 -17.05
CA GLU A 215 -7.96 1.40 -16.11
C GLU A 215 -8.35 2.08 -14.77
N PRO A 216 -9.54 1.78 -14.20
CA PRO A 216 -10.06 2.48 -13.02
C PRO A 216 -9.16 2.46 -11.77
N GLN A 217 -8.30 1.44 -11.63
CA GLN A 217 -7.45 1.21 -10.44
C GLN A 217 -5.97 1.52 -10.69
N ALA A 218 -5.61 2.09 -11.85
CA ALA A 218 -4.22 2.27 -12.23
C ALA A 218 -3.50 3.40 -11.46
N GLY A 219 -4.26 4.32 -10.83
CA GLY A 219 -3.73 5.54 -10.24
C GLY A 219 -2.59 5.33 -9.25
N ASP A 220 -2.66 4.28 -8.42
CA ASP A 220 -1.62 3.96 -7.44
C ASP A 220 -0.31 3.50 -8.05
N LEU A 221 -0.38 2.64 -9.06
CA LEU A 221 0.80 2.20 -9.77
C LEU A 221 1.49 3.41 -10.43
N PHE A 222 0.75 4.30 -11.05
CA PHE A 222 1.34 5.48 -11.69
C PHE A 222 1.86 6.53 -10.71
N ARG A 223 1.25 6.65 -9.53
CA ARG A 223 1.81 7.46 -8.44
C ARG A 223 3.11 6.87 -7.93
N LEU A 224 3.16 5.55 -7.73
CA LEU A 224 4.39 4.85 -7.38
C LEU A 224 5.49 5.10 -8.42
N LEU A 225 5.19 5.00 -9.71
CA LEU A 225 6.15 5.31 -10.78
C LEU A 225 6.59 6.77 -10.73
N HIS A 226 5.69 7.70 -10.43
CA HIS A 226 6.05 9.10 -10.25
C HIS A 226 7.05 9.30 -9.09
N ASP A 227 6.83 8.64 -7.95
CA ASP A 227 7.71 8.73 -6.77
C ASP A 227 9.06 8.05 -6.99
N LEU A 228 9.12 7.02 -7.85
CA LEU A 228 10.38 6.38 -8.24
C LEU A 228 11.36 7.35 -8.92
N ARG A 229 10.88 8.48 -9.47
CA ARG A 229 11.75 9.51 -10.07
C ARG A 229 12.71 10.13 -9.06
N ASP A 230 12.36 10.09 -7.78
CA ASP A 230 13.23 10.59 -6.72
C ASP A 230 14.28 9.59 -6.24
N SER A 231 14.21 8.34 -6.71
CA SER A 231 15.12 7.27 -6.32
C SER A 231 16.54 7.44 -6.86
N ALA A 232 17.51 6.77 -6.21
CA ALA A 232 18.90 6.74 -6.68
C ALA A 232 19.02 6.06 -8.05
N ASP A 233 18.22 5.02 -8.25
CA ASP A 233 18.16 4.26 -9.50
C ASP A 233 17.66 5.16 -10.64
N PHE A 234 16.74 6.09 -10.40
CA PHE A 234 16.34 7.05 -11.43
C PHE A 234 17.44 8.08 -11.70
N LYS A 235 18.00 8.69 -10.66
CA LYS A 235 18.98 9.78 -10.79
C LYS A 235 20.35 9.34 -11.33
N LYS A 236 20.79 8.10 -11.03
CA LYS A 236 22.13 7.59 -11.37
C LYS A 236 22.12 6.32 -12.25
N GLY A 237 20.96 5.67 -12.41
CA GLY A 237 20.80 4.36 -13.03
C GLY A 237 19.64 4.25 -14.01
N TYR A 238 19.27 5.38 -14.62
CA TYR A 238 18.02 5.55 -15.33
C TYR A 238 17.70 4.41 -16.30
N ALA A 239 18.64 4.04 -17.18
CA ALA A 239 18.41 3.02 -18.20
C ALA A 239 18.02 1.64 -17.61
N GLN A 240 18.62 1.23 -16.49
CA GLN A 240 18.28 -0.05 -15.86
C GLN A 240 16.91 0.02 -15.18
N LEU A 241 16.59 1.12 -14.51
CA LEU A 241 15.28 1.32 -13.89
C LEU A 241 14.17 1.42 -14.95
N GLN A 242 14.42 2.17 -16.02
CA GLN A 242 13.51 2.31 -17.16
C GLN A 242 13.18 0.94 -17.76
N ALA A 243 14.17 0.08 -17.97
CA ALA A 243 13.94 -1.28 -18.49
C ALA A 243 13.05 -2.13 -17.57
N ARG A 244 13.29 -2.07 -16.25
CA ARG A 244 12.49 -2.78 -15.23
C ARG A 244 11.04 -2.28 -15.20
N VAL A 245 10.85 -0.97 -15.21
CA VAL A 245 9.52 -0.34 -15.22
C VAL A 245 8.74 -0.76 -16.46
N TRP A 246 9.35 -0.71 -17.65
CA TRP A 246 8.67 -1.10 -18.88
C TRP A 246 8.41 -2.60 -18.99
N ALA A 247 9.26 -3.45 -18.43
CA ALA A 247 8.96 -4.89 -18.33
C ALA A 247 7.69 -5.16 -17.51
N LEU A 248 7.53 -4.43 -16.40
CA LEU A 248 6.33 -4.53 -15.56
C LEU A 248 5.08 -3.97 -16.25
N LEU A 249 5.17 -2.81 -16.89
CA LEU A 249 4.04 -2.21 -17.61
C LEU A 249 3.63 -3.05 -18.81
N GLN A 250 4.59 -3.58 -19.58
CA GLN A 250 4.28 -4.45 -20.71
C GLN A 250 3.54 -5.70 -20.24
N ALA A 251 4.04 -6.39 -19.21
CA ALA A 251 3.39 -7.58 -18.66
C ALA A 251 1.98 -7.28 -18.11
N ALA A 252 1.79 -6.14 -17.45
CA ALA A 252 0.47 -5.71 -16.99
C ALA A 252 -0.50 -5.43 -18.15
N SER A 253 0.00 -4.96 -19.30
CA SER A 253 -0.85 -4.73 -20.47
C SER A 253 -1.31 -6.02 -21.15
N GLU A 254 -0.54 -7.09 -21.02
CA GLU A 254 -0.78 -8.38 -21.68
C GLU A 254 -1.55 -9.38 -20.80
N ASP A 255 -1.38 -9.32 -19.47
CA ASP A 255 -2.01 -10.23 -18.50
C ASP A 255 -2.92 -9.45 -17.53
N SER A 256 -4.24 -9.65 -17.67
CA SER A 256 -5.24 -8.96 -16.84
C SER A 256 -5.22 -9.40 -15.37
N GLU A 257 -4.93 -10.67 -15.09
CA GLU A 257 -4.87 -11.17 -13.70
C GLU A 257 -3.65 -10.58 -12.99
N LEU A 258 -2.51 -10.53 -13.69
CA LEU A 258 -1.33 -9.85 -13.20
C LEU A 258 -1.58 -8.35 -13.01
N ARG A 259 -2.25 -7.69 -13.96
CA ARG A 259 -2.58 -6.26 -13.86
C ARG A 259 -3.38 -5.94 -12.62
N GLU A 260 -4.46 -6.67 -12.37
CA GLU A 260 -5.30 -6.49 -11.18
C GLU A 260 -4.49 -6.68 -9.90
N THR A 261 -3.66 -7.73 -9.86
CA THR A 261 -2.78 -8.02 -8.72
C THR A 261 -1.79 -6.89 -8.45
N LEU A 262 -1.17 -6.34 -9.51
CA LEU A 262 -0.20 -5.24 -9.40
C LEU A 262 -0.88 -3.95 -8.92
N PHE A 263 -2.07 -3.64 -9.43
CA PHE A 263 -2.85 -2.48 -9.00
C PHE A 263 -3.27 -2.60 -7.54
N GLU A 264 -3.80 -3.75 -7.12
CA GLU A 264 -4.21 -3.99 -5.73
C GLU A 264 -3.03 -3.84 -4.77
N GLN A 265 -1.86 -4.39 -5.12
CA GLN A 265 -0.67 -4.24 -4.30
C GLN A 265 -0.14 -2.81 -4.22
N ALA A 266 -0.11 -2.10 -5.33
CA ALA A 266 0.32 -0.70 -5.34
C ALA A 266 -0.62 0.17 -4.50
N ALA A 267 -1.91 -0.17 -4.45
CA ALA A 267 -2.90 0.52 -3.65
C ALA A 267 -2.87 0.15 -2.16
N HIS A 268 -2.22 -0.94 -1.74
CA HIS A 268 -2.34 -1.44 -0.37
C HIS A 268 -1.78 -0.45 0.68
N PRO A 269 -2.49 -0.16 1.79
CA PRO A 269 -2.04 0.83 2.79
C PRO A 269 -0.67 0.52 3.39
N GLN A 270 -0.41 -0.76 3.69
CA GLN A 270 0.87 -1.22 4.23
C GLN A 270 2.03 -1.08 3.23
N THR A 271 1.78 -1.18 1.91
CA THR A 271 2.85 -1.04 0.92
C THR A 271 3.26 0.42 0.78
N CYS A 272 2.36 1.40 0.95
CA CYS A 272 2.74 2.81 0.93
C CYS A 272 3.56 3.29 2.15
N ALA A 273 3.57 2.55 3.26
CA ALA A 273 4.52 2.80 4.35
C ALA A 273 5.96 2.40 3.97
N ASP A 274 6.09 1.39 3.11
CA ASP A 274 7.35 1.04 2.46
C ASP A 274 7.72 2.13 1.43
N GLY A 275 9.01 2.46 1.28
CA GLY A 275 9.43 3.45 0.29
C GLY A 275 9.01 3.04 -1.12
N ALA A 276 8.77 3.98 -2.04
CA ALA A 276 8.41 3.67 -3.43
C ALA A 276 9.32 2.61 -4.09
N VAL A 277 10.61 2.66 -3.76
CA VAL A 277 11.61 1.67 -4.21
C VAL A 277 11.32 0.25 -3.71
N MET A 278 10.87 0.11 -2.46
CA MET A 278 10.54 -1.16 -1.83
C MET A 278 9.24 -1.74 -2.41
N VAL A 279 8.22 -0.91 -2.61
CA VAL A 279 6.97 -1.33 -3.26
C VAL A 279 7.24 -1.81 -4.67
N PHE A 280 7.99 -1.02 -5.46
CA PHE A 280 8.34 -1.41 -6.81
C PHE A 280 9.10 -2.74 -6.86
N SER A 281 10.06 -2.94 -5.94
CA SER A 281 10.77 -4.21 -5.80
C SER A 281 9.82 -5.40 -5.52
N GLN A 282 8.80 -5.22 -4.68
CA GLN A 282 7.80 -6.25 -4.41
C GLN A 282 6.97 -6.57 -5.67
N LEU A 283 6.58 -5.55 -6.44
CA LEU A 283 5.85 -5.75 -7.70
C LEU A 283 6.71 -6.51 -8.74
N GLU A 284 8.00 -6.21 -8.83
CA GLU A 284 8.93 -6.95 -9.69
C GLU A 284 9.08 -8.41 -9.27
N VAL A 285 9.19 -8.68 -7.97
CA VAL A 285 9.22 -10.05 -7.45
C VAL A 285 7.97 -10.82 -7.87
N ARG A 286 6.79 -10.20 -7.80
CA ARG A 286 5.53 -10.84 -8.26
C ARG A 286 5.55 -11.14 -9.75
N LEU A 287 6.01 -10.21 -10.58
CA LEU A 287 6.19 -10.43 -12.01
C LEU A 287 7.12 -11.63 -12.28
N LEU A 288 8.25 -11.72 -11.57
CA LEU A 288 9.20 -12.83 -11.71
C LEU A 288 8.56 -14.18 -11.33
N VAL A 289 7.78 -14.23 -10.25
CA VAL A 289 7.04 -15.44 -9.84
C VAL A 289 6.02 -15.84 -10.90
N ARG A 290 5.23 -14.89 -11.40
CA ARG A 290 4.24 -15.14 -12.47
C ARG A 290 4.91 -15.71 -13.73
N ASN A 291 6.00 -15.10 -14.17
CA ASN A 291 6.76 -15.55 -15.33
C ASN A 291 7.35 -16.94 -15.13
N ALA A 292 7.90 -17.23 -13.95
CA ALA A 292 8.47 -18.55 -13.64
C ALA A 292 7.39 -19.65 -13.62
N LEU A 293 6.20 -19.34 -13.09
CA LEU A 293 5.06 -20.27 -13.08
C LEU A 293 4.49 -20.52 -14.49
N ALA A 294 4.39 -19.48 -15.32
CA ALA A 294 3.96 -19.63 -16.71
C ALA A 294 4.92 -20.55 -17.49
N GLN A 295 6.23 -20.37 -17.30
CA GLN A 295 7.26 -21.19 -17.95
C GLN A 295 7.35 -22.61 -17.37
N ALA A 296 6.95 -22.84 -16.10
CA ALA A 296 6.94 -24.16 -15.43
C ALA A 296 6.25 -25.25 -16.26
N THR A 297 5.27 -24.87 -17.07
CA THR A 297 4.50 -25.75 -17.94
C THR A 297 5.28 -26.28 -19.16
N GLN A 298 6.48 -25.74 -19.46
CA GLN A 298 7.26 -26.04 -20.68
C GLN A 298 8.56 -26.84 -20.45
N GLY A 299 8.74 -27.50 -19.29
CA GLY A 299 9.78 -28.53 -19.08
C GLY A 299 11.21 -28.05 -18.78
N ALA A 300 11.65 -26.88 -19.27
CA ALA A 300 12.95 -26.27 -18.91
C ALA A 300 12.93 -25.47 -17.59
N ALA A 301 11.76 -25.33 -16.99
CA ALA A 301 11.49 -24.30 -15.99
C ALA A 301 11.69 -24.72 -14.52
N GLN A 302 12.01 -25.99 -14.26
CA GLN A 302 12.27 -26.47 -12.90
C GLN A 302 13.52 -25.82 -12.29
N ARG A 303 14.57 -25.58 -13.10
CA ARG A 303 15.79 -24.88 -12.65
C ARG A 303 15.55 -23.39 -12.39
N ASN A 304 14.81 -22.71 -13.28
CA ASN A 304 14.50 -21.29 -13.11
C ASN A 304 13.60 -21.06 -11.89
N LEU A 305 12.61 -21.94 -11.68
CA LEU A 305 11.76 -21.90 -10.50
C LEU A 305 12.57 -22.16 -9.21
N MET A 306 13.51 -23.11 -9.24
CA MET A 306 14.38 -23.41 -8.10
C MET A 306 15.31 -22.24 -7.77
N THR A 307 15.95 -21.64 -8.78
CA THR A 307 16.80 -20.45 -8.59
C THR A 307 15.99 -19.29 -8.03
N LEU A 308 14.78 -19.06 -8.53
CA LEU A 308 13.90 -18.03 -8.01
C LEU A 308 13.47 -18.32 -6.57
N ALA A 309 13.08 -19.57 -6.26
CA ALA A 309 12.71 -19.98 -4.91
C ALA A 309 13.85 -19.79 -3.91
N GLN A 310 15.09 -20.12 -4.29
CA GLN A 310 16.29 -19.86 -3.47
C GLN A 310 16.51 -18.37 -3.26
N GLY A 311 16.40 -17.56 -4.32
CA GLY A 311 16.51 -16.11 -4.22
C GLY A 311 15.44 -15.49 -3.31
N LEU A 312 14.20 -15.96 -3.38
CA LEU A 312 13.09 -15.51 -2.53
C LEU A 312 13.29 -15.92 -1.07
N PHE A 313 13.77 -17.14 -0.83
CA PHE A 313 14.15 -17.58 0.51
C PHE A 313 15.23 -16.67 1.11
N ARG A 314 16.28 -16.35 0.35
CA ARG A 314 17.34 -15.44 0.81
C ARG A 314 16.79 -14.04 1.10
N LEU A 315 15.89 -13.55 0.27
CA LEU A 315 15.24 -12.25 0.46
C LEU A 315 14.41 -12.22 1.75
N ASP A 316 13.61 -13.27 2.01
CA ASP A 316 12.82 -13.41 3.24
C ASP A 316 13.70 -13.48 4.51
N ARG A 317 14.80 -14.23 4.44
CA ARG A 317 15.77 -14.31 5.55
C ARG A 317 16.46 -12.97 5.79
N LEU A 318 16.84 -12.27 4.72
CA LEU A 318 17.43 -10.95 4.84
C LEU A 318 16.44 -9.94 5.43
N GLU A 319 15.18 -10.00 5.02
CA GLU A 319 14.12 -9.16 5.57
C GLU A 319 13.91 -9.40 7.06
N SER A 320 13.86 -10.67 7.47
CA SER A 320 13.77 -11.07 8.87
C SER A 320 14.94 -10.54 9.69
N PHE A 321 16.16 -10.62 9.15
CA PHE A 321 17.36 -10.06 9.78
C PHE A 321 17.25 -8.54 9.93
N ALA A 322 16.91 -7.82 8.87
CA ALA A 322 16.78 -6.36 8.89
C ALA A 322 15.76 -5.90 9.95
N LEU A 323 14.61 -6.58 10.05
CA LEU A 323 13.60 -6.29 11.07
C LEU A 323 14.07 -6.60 12.51
N GLN A 324 14.97 -7.56 12.70
CA GLN A 324 15.59 -7.82 14.00
C GLN A 324 16.63 -6.76 14.35
N ASP A 325 17.46 -6.36 13.39
CA ASP A 325 18.45 -5.29 13.56
C ASP A 325 17.77 -3.96 13.91
N ILE A 326 16.71 -3.59 13.19
CA ILE A 326 15.88 -2.41 13.48
C ILE A 326 15.35 -2.47 14.91
N ARG A 327 14.76 -3.60 15.34
CA ARG A 327 14.26 -3.78 16.70
C ARG A 327 15.38 -3.63 17.75
N ALA A 328 16.57 -4.18 17.48
CA ALA A 328 17.71 -4.08 18.38
C ALA A 328 18.22 -2.64 18.52
N ARG A 329 18.26 -1.87 17.43
CA ARG A 329 18.62 -0.44 17.44
C ARG A 329 17.59 0.40 18.18
N LEU A 330 16.30 0.17 17.92
CA LEU A 330 15.21 0.84 18.63
C LEU A 330 15.24 0.55 20.14
N ALA A 331 15.55 -0.68 20.55
CA ALA A 331 15.70 -1.06 21.96
C ALA A 331 16.86 -0.33 22.67
N LYS A 332 17.87 0.14 21.91
CA LYS A 332 18.97 0.98 22.43
C LYS A 332 18.64 2.48 22.45
N GLY A 333 17.44 2.86 22.01
CA GLY A 333 17.03 4.26 21.90
C GLY A 333 17.62 5.00 20.69
N GLU A 334 18.15 4.27 19.70
CA GLU A 334 18.65 4.89 18.47
C GLU A 334 17.47 5.32 17.57
N TYR A 335 17.64 6.45 16.87
CA TYR A 335 16.71 6.86 15.82
C TYR A 335 16.98 6.03 14.55
N VAL A 336 15.96 5.32 14.07
CA VAL A 336 16.06 4.43 12.91
C VAL A 336 14.99 4.76 11.88
N ASP A 337 15.39 4.93 10.61
CA ASP A 337 14.45 4.87 9.48
C ASP A 337 14.41 3.43 8.94
N GLU A 338 13.35 2.71 9.27
CA GLU A 338 13.20 1.28 8.96
C GLU A 338 13.34 0.98 7.46
N VAL A 339 12.86 1.88 6.60
CA VAL A 339 12.92 1.69 5.15
C VAL A 339 14.34 1.89 4.64
N GLU A 340 15.07 2.89 5.15
CA GLU A 340 16.47 3.10 4.77
C GLU A 340 17.35 1.93 5.25
N VAL A 341 17.12 1.40 6.45
CA VAL A 341 17.83 0.20 6.93
C VAL A 341 17.56 -1.01 6.05
N ARG A 342 16.27 -1.32 5.79
CA ARG A 342 15.88 -2.44 4.91
C ARG A 342 16.45 -2.28 3.50
N LEU A 343 16.41 -1.06 2.96
CA LEU A 343 16.95 -0.75 1.64
C LEU A 343 18.49 -0.89 1.61
N ALA A 344 19.19 -0.50 2.67
CA ALA A 344 20.65 -0.65 2.77
C ALA A 344 21.07 -2.12 2.73
N TYR A 345 20.39 -3.00 3.47
CA TYR A 345 20.64 -4.44 3.40
C TYR A 345 20.35 -5.01 2.01
N ARG A 346 19.19 -4.68 1.43
CA ARG A 346 18.77 -5.17 0.12
C ARG A 346 19.71 -4.73 -1.01
N VAL A 347 20.05 -3.44 -1.06
CA VAL A 347 21.00 -2.90 -2.06
C VAL A 347 22.40 -3.45 -1.84
N GLY A 348 22.87 -3.50 -0.59
CA GLY A 348 24.22 -3.96 -0.26
C GLY A 348 24.44 -5.45 -0.53
N LEU A 349 23.40 -6.28 -0.48
CA LEU A 349 23.50 -7.73 -0.64
C LEU A 349 22.77 -8.28 -1.88
N ALA A 350 22.15 -7.43 -2.71
CA ALA A 350 21.42 -7.85 -3.91
C ALA A 350 22.23 -8.78 -4.80
N ASP A 351 23.43 -8.35 -5.20
CA ASP A 351 24.31 -9.14 -6.08
C ASP A 351 24.93 -10.32 -5.33
N ALA A 352 25.38 -10.10 -4.09
CA ALA A 352 26.08 -11.12 -3.29
C ALA A 352 25.19 -12.33 -2.92
N LEU A 353 23.88 -12.13 -2.79
CA LEU A 353 22.90 -13.16 -2.47
C LEU A 353 21.99 -13.52 -3.66
N ALA A 354 22.19 -12.90 -4.83
CA ALA A 354 21.34 -13.03 -6.01
C ALA A 354 19.84 -12.80 -5.68
N LEU A 355 19.55 -11.69 -5.00
CA LEU A 355 18.19 -11.34 -4.57
C LEU A 355 17.35 -10.89 -5.77
N PRO A 356 16.16 -11.49 -6.01
CA PRO A 356 15.33 -11.16 -7.16
C PRO A 356 14.68 -9.79 -7.01
N GLY A 357 14.62 -9.02 -8.10
CA GLY A 357 13.83 -7.78 -8.19
C GLY A 357 14.28 -6.66 -7.24
N GLN A 358 15.56 -6.63 -6.83
CA GLN A 358 16.04 -5.63 -5.87
C GLN A 358 16.59 -4.36 -6.55
N PRO A 359 16.43 -3.18 -5.91
CA PRO A 359 17.08 -1.94 -6.34
C PRO A 359 18.61 -2.07 -6.32
N ARG A 360 19.27 -1.30 -7.18
CA ARG A 360 20.74 -1.38 -7.33
C ARG A 360 21.49 -0.25 -6.64
N ARG A 361 20.81 0.86 -6.34
CA ARG A 361 21.42 2.04 -5.73
C ARG A 361 20.53 2.63 -4.66
N MET A 362 21.16 3.33 -3.73
CA MET A 362 20.52 4.04 -2.61
C MET A 362 21.10 5.45 -2.50
N ILE A 363 20.27 6.47 -2.23
CA ILE A 363 20.72 7.88 -2.14
C ILE A 363 21.37 8.14 -0.79
N PHE A 364 20.76 7.65 0.29
CA PHE A 364 21.09 7.99 1.67
C PHE A 364 21.73 6.82 2.42
N GLN A 365 22.66 6.10 1.79
CA GLN A 365 23.33 4.94 2.40
C GLN A 365 23.93 5.27 3.78
N HIS A 366 24.46 6.48 3.96
CA HIS A 366 25.03 6.96 5.22
C HIS A 366 24.01 7.18 6.35
N PHE A 367 22.72 7.38 6.04
CA PHE A 367 21.68 7.62 7.04
C PHE A 367 21.03 6.34 7.56
N SER A 368 21.34 5.19 6.96
CA SER A 368 20.85 3.89 7.42
C SER A 368 21.53 3.39 8.69
N GLY A 369 22.76 3.84 8.96
CA GLY A 369 23.57 3.30 10.06
C GLY A 369 23.99 1.84 9.87
N VAL A 370 23.76 1.23 8.70
CA VAL A 370 24.17 -0.14 8.37
C VAL A 370 25.63 -0.11 7.92
N THR A 371 26.49 -0.83 8.63
CA THR A 371 27.92 -0.92 8.36
C THR A 371 28.26 -2.12 7.47
N GLN A 372 29.48 -2.17 6.92
CA GLN A 372 29.93 -3.34 6.17
C GLN A 372 29.94 -4.61 7.03
N ALA A 373 30.28 -4.49 8.33
CA ALA A 373 30.24 -5.60 9.26
C ALA A 373 28.82 -6.15 9.43
N ASP A 374 27.81 -5.27 9.45
CA ASP A 374 26.41 -5.68 9.51
C ASP A 374 25.98 -6.42 8.24
N LEU A 375 26.42 -5.97 7.07
CA LEU A 375 26.15 -6.64 5.78
C LEU A 375 26.79 -8.03 5.74
N ASP A 376 28.04 -8.15 6.19
CA ASP A 376 28.77 -9.42 6.21
C ASP A 376 28.11 -10.41 7.18
N LEU A 377 27.67 -9.93 8.36
CA LEU A 377 26.92 -10.73 9.32
C LEU A 377 25.59 -11.21 8.75
N ALA A 378 24.81 -10.30 8.14
CA ALA A 378 23.53 -10.64 7.51
C ALA A 378 23.73 -11.69 6.41
N LYS A 379 24.72 -11.51 5.54
CA LYS A 379 25.07 -12.45 4.48
C LYS A 379 25.39 -13.84 5.04
N ALA A 380 26.23 -13.91 6.07
CA ALA A 380 26.60 -15.18 6.69
C ALA A 380 25.39 -15.92 7.27
N GLN A 381 24.49 -15.21 7.95
CA GLN A 381 23.27 -15.81 8.51
C GLN A 381 22.30 -16.29 7.43
N VAL A 382 22.12 -15.53 6.35
CA VAL A 382 21.24 -15.93 5.24
C VAL A 382 21.75 -17.21 4.57
N LEU A 383 23.06 -17.29 4.29
CA LEU A 383 23.67 -18.48 3.68
C LEU A 383 23.61 -19.69 4.63
N LEU A 384 23.87 -19.49 5.92
CA LEU A 384 23.75 -20.55 6.93
C LEU A 384 22.32 -21.11 7.00
N ALA A 385 21.31 -20.23 7.00
CA ALA A 385 19.91 -20.64 7.00
C ALA A 385 19.52 -21.41 5.73
N GLU A 386 20.08 -21.04 4.57
CA GLU A 386 19.85 -21.78 3.32
C GLU A 386 20.46 -23.18 3.37
N HIS A 387 21.64 -23.34 3.95
CA HIS A 387 22.28 -24.65 4.12
C HIS A 387 21.54 -25.57 5.09
N GLN A 388 20.85 -25.02 6.09
CA GLN A 388 20.07 -25.79 7.06
C GLN A 388 18.64 -26.13 6.58
N GLY A 389 18.13 -25.40 5.58
CA GLY A 389 16.80 -25.61 5.00
C GLY A 389 16.77 -26.50 3.75
N ARG A 390 17.93 -26.98 3.29
CA ARG A 390 18.08 -28.00 2.25
C ARG A 390 18.26 -29.36 2.91
#